data_AF-A0AAU8C2R0-F1
#
_entry.id   AF-A0AAU8C2R0-F1
#
_cell.length_a   1.000
_cell.length_b   1.000
_cell.length_c   1.000
_cell.angle_alpha   90.00
_cell.angle_beta   90.00
_cell.angle_gamma   90.00
#
_symmetry.space_group_name_H-M   'P 1'
#
loop_
_entity.id
_entity.type
_entity.pdbx_description
1 polymer ?
#
loop_
_entity_poly.entity_id
_entity_poly.type
_entity_poly.pdbx_seq_one_letter_code
_entity_poly.pdbx_strand_id
1 'polypeptide(L)'
;MKRFWAALGFMGWAAAPVQAETCETLTYNGTGYTLCHVDLTQDRLELFLYDADGKPHGYFNTLNTALKKRGAQLGFAMNAGMYHDTRAPVGYYLENGKEYQQVISSDGPGNFGLLPNGVFCLRDGRADVIETKAFLRDAPDCRSATQSGPMLVIDGKMHPRFLKDGTSRYIRNGVGTSADGKRAVFAISNETVNFYDFALLFRDHLKLPNALYFDGNISRMRAPDLGRNDLGFSALGPIIGVVKPDAP
;
A
#
# COMPACT_ATOMS: atom_id res chain seq x y z
N MET A 1 -10.29 -59.27 -34.08
CA MET A 1 -10.49 -57.80 -34.07
C MET A 1 -11.10 -57.40 -32.73
N LYS A 2 -10.36 -56.75 -31.84
CA LYS A 2 -10.86 -55.95 -30.70
C LYS A 2 -9.69 -55.11 -30.19
N ARG A 3 -9.64 -53.84 -30.59
CA ARG A 3 -8.63 -52.86 -30.14
C ARG A 3 -9.16 -52.21 -28.87
N PHE A 4 -8.52 -52.46 -27.73
CA PHE A 4 -8.77 -51.71 -26.49
C PHE A 4 -7.98 -50.40 -26.55
N TRP A 5 -8.69 -49.28 -26.53
CA TRP A 5 -8.11 -47.95 -26.35
C TRP A 5 -8.13 -47.63 -24.85
N ALA A 6 -6.96 -47.58 -24.21
CA ALA A 6 -6.82 -47.05 -22.86
C ALA A 6 -6.72 -45.53 -22.95
N ALA A 7 -7.77 -44.83 -22.49
CA ALA A 7 -7.72 -43.39 -22.29
C ALA A 7 -7.05 -43.11 -20.93
N LEU A 8 -5.80 -42.64 -20.94
CA LEU A 8 -5.21 -42.03 -19.75
C LEU A 8 -5.84 -40.64 -19.57
N GLY A 9 -6.70 -40.51 -18.57
CA GLY A 9 -7.19 -39.22 -18.10
C GLY A 9 -6.06 -38.46 -17.39
N PHE A 10 -5.58 -37.38 -17.99
CA PHE A 10 -4.72 -36.40 -17.31
C PHE A 10 -5.59 -35.62 -16.32
N MET A 11 -5.56 -36.02 -15.06
CA MET A 11 -6.15 -35.27 -13.96
C MET A 11 -5.21 -34.10 -13.65
N GLY A 12 -5.40 -32.98 -14.34
CA GLY A 12 -4.66 -31.76 -14.07
C GLY A 12 -4.98 -31.24 -12.67
N TRP A 13 -4.03 -31.35 -11.74
CA TRP A 13 -4.07 -30.58 -10.51
C TRP A 13 -3.94 -29.10 -10.88
N ALA A 14 -5.05 -28.37 -10.83
CA ALA A 14 -5.00 -26.92 -10.78
C ALA A 14 -4.33 -26.56 -9.45
N ALA A 15 -3.04 -26.22 -9.48
CA ALA A 15 -2.36 -25.64 -8.35
C ALA A 15 -3.07 -24.32 -8.04
N ALA A 16 -3.73 -24.25 -6.88
CA ALA A 16 -4.26 -22.98 -6.40
C ALA A 16 -3.09 -21.99 -6.30
N PRO A 17 -3.27 -20.73 -6.74
CA PRO A 17 -2.23 -19.72 -6.58
C PRO A 17 -1.89 -19.63 -5.09
N VAL A 18 -0.67 -20.02 -4.74
CA VAL A 18 -0.11 -19.75 -3.42
C VAL A 18 0.09 -18.25 -3.38
N GLN A 19 -0.70 -17.58 -2.54
CA GLN A 19 -0.53 -16.16 -2.27
C GLN A 19 0.73 -15.97 -1.45
N ALA A 20 1.49 -14.93 -1.77
CA ALA A 20 2.86 -14.75 -1.32
C ALA A 20 2.99 -13.60 -0.31
N GLU A 21 1.93 -12.83 -0.08
CA GLU A 21 1.97 -11.79 0.93
C GLU A 21 2.31 -12.38 2.29
N THR A 22 3.29 -11.76 2.95
CA THR A 22 3.81 -12.19 4.24
C THR A 22 3.97 -10.97 5.12
N CYS A 23 3.45 -11.06 6.34
CA CYS A 23 3.64 -10.03 7.34
C CYS A 23 4.55 -10.50 8.47
N GLU A 24 5.43 -9.63 8.95
CA GLU A 24 6.37 -9.90 10.03
C GLU A 24 6.49 -8.72 10.99
N THR A 25 6.96 -9.00 12.21
CA THR A 25 7.39 -7.97 13.15
C THR A 25 8.91 -7.84 13.10
N LEU A 26 9.40 -6.60 13.19
CA LEU A 26 10.82 -6.28 13.11
C LEU A 26 11.17 -5.24 14.17
N THR A 27 12.30 -5.40 14.85
CA THR A 27 12.91 -4.31 15.62
C THR A 27 14.13 -3.78 14.87
N TYR A 28 14.11 -2.49 14.54
CA TYR A 28 15.21 -1.82 13.84
C TYR A 28 15.57 -0.51 14.53
N ASN A 29 16.86 -0.32 14.83
CA ASN A 29 17.39 0.81 15.60
C ASN A 29 16.63 1.08 16.93
N GLY A 30 16.16 0.01 17.58
CA GLY A 30 15.42 0.09 18.85
C GLY A 30 13.93 0.43 18.73
N THR A 31 13.38 0.52 17.51
CA THR A 31 11.94 0.73 17.26
C THR A 31 11.32 -0.53 16.66
N GLY A 32 10.12 -0.89 17.12
CA GLY A 32 9.31 -1.96 16.56
C GLY A 32 8.54 -1.51 15.32
N TYR A 33 8.47 -2.39 14.34
CA TYR A 33 7.73 -2.21 13.09
C TYR A 33 6.91 -3.46 12.79
N THR A 34 5.81 -3.29 12.08
CA THR A 34 5.17 -4.37 11.32
C THR A 34 5.37 -4.11 9.84
N LEU A 35 5.87 -5.11 9.15
CA LEU A 35 6.09 -5.09 7.70
C LEU A 35 5.16 -6.10 7.05
N CYS A 36 4.60 -5.75 5.90
CA CYS A 36 3.92 -6.68 5.02
C CYS A 36 4.54 -6.59 3.62
N HIS A 37 5.14 -7.69 3.17
CA HIS A 37 5.73 -7.84 1.85
C HIS A 37 4.65 -8.35 0.91
N VAL A 38 4.57 -7.76 -0.28
CA VAL A 38 3.63 -8.14 -1.33
C VAL A 38 4.41 -8.41 -2.61
N ASP A 39 4.23 -9.59 -3.19
CA ASP A 39 4.77 -9.95 -4.51
C ASP A 39 3.71 -9.65 -5.56
N LEU A 40 3.94 -8.63 -6.37
CA LEU A 40 2.97 -8.15 -7.36
C LEU A 40 2.81 -9.06 -8.57
N THR A 41 3.61 -10.12 -8.67
CA THR A 41 3.44 -11.17 -9.67
C THR A 41 2.50 -12.28 -9.19
N GLN A 42 2.19 -12.35 -7.89
CA GLN A 42 1.38 -13.40 -7.28
C GLN A 42 0.16 -12.86 -6.51
N ASP A 43 0.32 -11.70 -5.87
CA ASP A 43 -0.69 -11.07 -5.03
C ASP A 43 -1.51 -10.03 -5.79
N ARG A 44 -2.81 -9.99 -5.49
CA ARG A 44 -3.73 -9.00 -6.03
C ARG A 44 -3.84 -7.82 -5.07
N LEU A 45 -3.05 -6.78 -5.32
CA LEU A 45 -3.08 -5.53 -4.55
C LEU A 45 -4.08 -4.53 -5.14
N GLU A 46 -4.95 -3.94 -4.33
CA GLU A 46 -5.99 -3.00 -4.77
C GLU A 46 -6.17 -1.81 -3.85
N LEU A 47 -6.62 -0.70 -4.44
CA LEU A 47 -7.07 0.51 -3.76
C LEU A 47 -8.60 0.49 -3.62
N PHE A 48 -9.08 1.01 -2.49
CA PHE A 48 -10.49 1.11 -2.15
C PHE A 48 -10.77 2.45 -1.48
N LEU A 49 -11.78 3.16 -1.97
CA LEU A 49 -12.28 4.37 -1.32
C LEU A 49 -13.79 4.28 -1.05
N TYR A 50 -14.60 4.27 -2.11
CA TYR A 50 -16.05 4.32 -2.02
C TYR A 50 -16.70 2.98 -2.37
N ASP A 51 -17.78 2.64 -1.67
CA ASP A 51 -18.64 1.53 -2.02
C ASP A 51 -19.56 1.87 -3.21
N ALA A 52 -20.41 0.91 -3.60
CA ALA A 52 -21.34 1.07 -4.72
C ALA A 52 -22.38 2.19 -4.51
N ASP A 53 -22.64 2.58 -3.26
CA ASP A 53 -23.57 3.66 -2.91
C ASP A 53 -22.84 5.02 -2.81
N GLY A 54 -21.54 5.06 -3.12
CA GLY A 54 -20.70 6.26 -3.03
C GLY A 54 -20.27 6.63 -1.60
N LYS A 55 -20.42 5.72 -0.63
CA LYS A 55 -20.01 5.96 0.76
C LYS A 55 -18.60 5.42 1.00
N PRO A 56 -17.76 6.08 1.81
CA PRO A 56 -16.45 5.54 2.14
C PRO A 56 -16.56 4.16 2.79
N HIS A 57 -15.70 3.21 2.40
CA HIS A 57 -15.60 1.94 3.10
C HIS A 57 -15.26 2.15 4.59
N GLY A 58 -14.35 3.08 4.87
CA GLY A 58 -14.06 3.63 6.20
C GLY A 58 -13.34 2.68 7.18
N TYR A 59 -13.54 1.38 7.09
CA TYR A 59 -13.01 0.40 8.04
C TYR A 59 -12.67 -0.91 7.34
N PHE A 60 -11.59 -1.56 7.79
CA PHE A 60 -11.15 -2.84 7.22
C PHE A 60 -12.22 -3.94 7.33
N ASN A 61 -13.00 -3.98 8.42
CA ASN A 61 -14.08 -4.97 8.58
C ASN A 61 -15.23 -4.74 7.61
N THR A 62 -15.61 -3.48 7.38
CA THR A 62 -16.63 -3.11 6.39
C THR A 62 -16.19 -3.50 4.98
N LEU A 63 -14.95 -3.16 4.61
CA LEU A 63 -14.35 -3.56 3.33
C LEU A 63 -14.28 -5.08 3.17
N ASN A 64 -13.77 -5.79 4.18
CA ASN A 64 -13.69 -7.25 4.16
C ASN A 64 -15.08 -7.91 3.99
N THR A 65 -16.10 -7.37 4.64
CA THR A 65 -17.49 -7.85 4.50
C THR A 65 -18.01 -7.63 3.08
N ALA A 66 -17.67 -6.49 2.46
CA ALA A 66 -18.03 -6.23 1.07
C ALA A 66 -17.31 -7.17 0.09
N LEU A 67 -16.04 -7.49 0.33
CA LEU A 67 -15.27 -8.45 -0.47
C LEU A 67 -15.83 -9.87 -0.35
N LYS A 68 -16.25 -10.30 0.85
CA LYS A 68 -16.82 -11.65 1.06
C LYS A 68 -18.08 -11.90 0.25
N LYS A 69 -18.91 -10.87 0.05
CA LYS A 69 -20.08 -10.96 -0.86
C LYS A 69 -19.71 -11.28 -2.31
N ARG A 70 -18.44 -11.11 -2.68
CA ARG A 70 -17.88 -11.36 -4.02
C ARG A 70 -16.93 -12.57 -4.04
N GLY A 71 -16.96 -13.42 -3.01
CA GLY A 71 -16.08 -14.60 -2.91
C GLY A 71 -14.60 -14.25 -2.70
N ALA A 72 -14.32 -13.10 -2.10
CA ALA A 72 -12.98 -12.64 -1.78
C ALA A 72 -12.86 -12.21 -0.31
N GLN A 73 -11.64 -12.08 0.20
CA GLN A 73 -11.38 -11.59 1.54
C GLN A 73 -10.19 -10.63 1.56
N LEU A 74 -10.17 -9.76 2.57
CA LEU A 74 -9.11 -8.79 2.79
C LEU A 74 -7.98 -9.43 3.61
N GLY A 75 -6.81 -9.57 2.97
CA GLY A 75 -5.55 -9.96 3.59
C GLY A 75 -4.93 -8.81 4.39
N PHE A 76 -3.64 -8.56 4.14
CA PHE A 76 -3.02 -7.29 4.54
C PHE A 76 -3.83 -6.09 4.04
N ALA A 77 -3.99 -5.07 4.88
CA ALA A 77 -4.48 -3.76 4.48
C ALA A 77 -3.94 -2.62 5.36
N MET A 78 -3.88 -1.40 4.80
CA MET A 78 -3.61 -0.18 5.55
C MET A 78 -4.34 1.02 4.94
N ASN A 79 -4.47 2.11 5.69
CA ASN A 79 -4.83 3.39 5.06
C ASN A 79 -3.72 3.81 4.07
N ALA A 80 -4.13 4.31 2.91
CA ALA A 80 -3.23 4.70 1.84
C ALA A 80 -2.94 6.22 1.90
N GLY A 81 -2.93 6.93 0.78
CA GLY A 81 -2.62 8.36 0.74
C GLY A 81 -3.51 9.23 1.64
N MET A 82 -3.00 10.42 1.98
CA MET A 82 -3.67 11.37 2.86
C MET A 82 -5.08 11.73 2.40
N TYR A 83 -5.96 11.99 3.37
CA TYR A 83 -7.35 12.34 3.14
C TYR A 83 -7.83 13.46 4.07
N HIS A 84 -8.89 14.15 3.65
CA HIS A 84 -9.59 15.16 4.44
C HIS A 84 -10.53 14.51 5.47
N ASP A 85 -11.10 15.29 6.39
CA ASP A 85 -12.08 14.78 7.36
C ASP A 85 -13.35 14.19 6.71
N THR A 86 -13.64 14.62 5.47
CA THR A 86 -14.69 14.05 4.61
C THR A 86 -14.32 12.68 4.02
N ARG A 87 -13.12 12.18 4.30
CA ARG A 87 -12.51 10.94 3.78
C ARG A 87 -12.15 10.99 2.29
N ALA A 88 -12.36 12.14 1.64
CA ALA A 88 -11.88 12.38 0.29
C ALA A 88 -10.34 12.49 0.26
N PRO A 89 -9.67 11.95 -0.77
CA PRO A 89 -8.22 12.04 -0.93
C PRO A 89 -7.76 13.49 -1.08
N VAL A 90 -6.62 13.83 -0.47
CA VAL A 90 -6.01 15.17 -0.57
C VAL A 90 -5.44 15.41 -1.96
N GLY A 91 -4.65 14.47 -2.46
CA GLY A 91 -4.01 14.53 -3.78
C GLY A 91 -4.53 13.45 -4.72
N TYR A 92 -3.80 13.23 -5.82
CA TYR A 92 -4.18 12.32 -6.90
C TYR A 92 -4.77 11.00 -6.38
N TYR A 93 -5.94 10.65 -6.89
CA TYR A 93 -6.54 9.37 -6.60
C TYR A 93 -7.24 8.81 -7.83
N LEU A 94 -6.72 7.68 -8.29
CA LEU A 94 -7.24 6.90 -9.40
C LEU A 94 -7.60 5.52 -8.86
N GLU A 95 -8.82 5.07 -9.07
CA GLU A 95 -9.25 3.74 -8.69
C GLU A 95 -9.93 3.07 -9.88
N ASN A 96 -9.30 2.00 -10.40
CA ASN A 96 -9.81 1.19 -11.50
C ASN A 96 -10.19 2.05 -12.73
N GLY A 97 -9.30 2.95 -13.13
CA GLY A 97 -9.49 3.86 -14.27
C GLY A 97 -10.38 5.07 -14.02
N LYS A 98 -10.98 5.21 -12.82
CA LYS A 98 -11.77 6.39 -12.45
C LYS A 98 -10.98 7.33 -11.55
N GLU A 99 -10.77 8.55 -12.04
CA GLU A 99 -10.12 9.63 -11.27
C GLU A 99 -11.13 10.27 -10.32
N TYR A 100 -10.72 10.45 -9.07
CA TYR A 100 -11.50 11.13 -8.02
C TYR A 100 -10.85 12.43 -7.55
N GLN A 101 -9.54 12.58 -7.79
CA GLN A 101 -8.79 13.78 -7.40
C GLN A 101 -7.58 13.94 -8.31
N GLN A 102 -7.23 15.20 -8.61
CA GLN A 102 -6.12 15.57 -9.48
C GLN A 102 -4.77 15.54 -8.76
N VAL A 103 -3.68 15.47 -9.55
CA VAL A 103 -2.32 15.55 -9.05
C VAL A 103 -2.03 16.95 -8.48
N ILE A 104 -1.46 17.00 -7.28
CA ILE A 104 -0.99 18.24 -6.66
C ILE A 104 0.55 18.23 -6.59
N SER A 105 1.18 19.09 -7.40
CA SER A 105 2.64 19.21 -7.48
C SER A 105 3.22 20.45 -6.79
N SER A 106 2.35 21.35 -6.30
CA SER A 106 2.76 22.53 -5.55
C SER A 106 3.12 22.14 -4.11
N ASP A 107 3.91 22.98 -3.46
CA ASP A 107 4.06 22.92 -2.01
C ASP A 107 2.77 23.36 -1.32
N GLY A 108 2.72 23.19 -0.01
CA GLY A 108 1.53 23.45 0.78
C GLY A 108 1.75 23.15 2.26
N PRO A 109 0.69 23.30 3.08
CA PRO A 109 0.78 23.03 4.49
C PRO A 109 0.92 21.54 4.80
N GLY A 110 1.43 21.26 6.01
CA GLY A 110 1.51 19.91 6.56
C GLY A 110 2.46 18.98 5.81
N ASN A 111 2.32 17.69 6.10
CA ASN A 111 3.20 16.65 5.55
C ASN A 111 3.00 16.48 4.02
N PHE A 112 1.78 16.66 3.51
CA PHE A 112 1.49 16.53 2.09
C PHE A 112 2.28 17.52 1.22
N GLY A 113 2.39 18.78 1.68
CA GLY A 113 3.13 19.83 0.99
C GLY A 113 4.65 19.82 1.25
N LEU A 114 5.16 18.86 2.03
CA LEU A 114 6.59 18.67 2.25
C LEU A 114 7.21 17.99 1.01
N LEU A 115 7.63 18.81 0.05
CA LEU A 115 8.22 18.32 -1.20
C LEU A 115 9.66 17.79 -1.04
N PRO A 116 10.05 16.75 -1.81
CA PRO A 116 9.22 16.03 -2.79
C PRO A 116 8.14 15.13 -2.18
N ASN A 117 6.93 15.17 -2.76
CA ASN A 117 5.85 14.21 -2.50
C ASN A 117 5.79 13.20 -3.67
N GLY A 118 4.90 12.21 -3.61
CA GLY A 118 4.89 11.14 -4.60
C GLY A 118 3.58 10.42 -4.79
N VAL A 119 3.53 9.63 -5.86
CA VAL A 119 2.39 8.82 -6.28
C VAL A 119 2.78 7.36 -6.18
N PHE A 120 1.99 6.57 -5.46
CA PHE A 120 2.04 5.12 -5.53
C PHE A 120 1.12 4.65 -6.66
N CYS A 121 1.73 4.19 -7.76
CA CYS A 121 1.08 3.78 -9.00
C CYS A 121 0.99 2.25 -9.08
N LEU A 122 -0.22 1.70 -9.20
CA LEU A 122 -0.45 0.28 -9.45
C LEU A 122 -0.62 0.03 -10.95
N ARG A 123 0.00 -1.05 -11.45
CA ARG A 123 -0.13 -1.55 -12.82
C ARG A 123 -0.30 -3.07 -12.78
N ASP A 124 -0.37 -3.70 -13.94
CA ASP A 124 -0.45 -5.15 -14.03
C ASP A 124 0.92 -5.76 -13.71
N GLY A 125 0.96 -6.63 -12.70
CA GLY A 125 2.17 -7.32 -12.28
C GLY A 125 3.23 -6.45 -11.59
N ARG A 126 2.94 -5.17 -11.34
CA ARG A 126 3.91 -4.22 -10.75
C ARG A 126 3.26 -3.03 -10.05
N ALA A 127 4.03 -2.37 -9.19
CA ALA A 127 3.71 -1.08 -8.60
C ALA A 127 4.99 -0.29 -8.35
N ASP A 128 4.85 1.03 -8.38
CA ASP A 128 5.97 1.93 -8.32
C ASP A 128 5.61 3.14 -7.46
N VAL A 129 6.49 3.47 -6.52
CA VAL A 129 6.52 4.78 -5.89
C VAL A 129 7.29 5.73 -6.80
N ILE A 130 6.63 6.81 -7.22
CA ILE A 130 7.14 7.75 -8.21
C ILE A 130 7.07 9.17 -7.63
N GLU A 131 8.15 9.95 -7.73
CA GLU A 131 8.13 11.37 -7.36
C GLU A 131 7.13 12.14 -8.24
N THR A 132 6.36 13.07 -7.65
CA THR A 132 5.22 13.69 -8.34
C THR A 132 5.57 14.40 -9.65
N LYS A 133 6.69 15.15 -9.72
CA LYS A 133 7.08 15.81 -10.98
C LYS A 133 7.55 14.80 -12.03
N ALA A 134 8.20 13.72 -11.62
CA ALA A 134 8.51 12.59 -12.50
C ALA A 134 7.23 11.91 -13.02
N PHE A 135 6.25 11.69 -12.14
CA PHE A 135 4.94 11.14 -12.50
C PHE A 135 4.24 12.01 -13.56
N LEU A 136 4.21 13.33 -13.39
CA LEU A 136 3.61 14.26 -14.35
C LEU A 136 4.34 14.29 -15.70
N ARG A 137 5.66 14.16 -15.69
CA ARG A 137 6.48 14.17 -16.90
C ARG A 137 6.32 12.88 -17.70
N ASP A 138 6.40 11.74 -17.02
CA ASP A 138 6.46 10.42 -17.66
C ASP A 138 5.08 9.82 -17.89
N ALA A 139 4.05 10.32 -17.18
CA ALA A 139 2.64 9.95 -17.30
C ALA A 139 2.42 8.43 -17.43
N PRO A 140 2.87 7.62 -16.45
CA PRO A 140 2.71 6.17 -16.52
C PRO A 140 1.23 5.79 -16.50
N ASP A 141 0.87 4.78 -17.29
CA ASP A 141 -0.48 4.24 -17.34
C ASP A 141 -0.78 3.37 -16.11
N CYS A 142 -1.23 4.01 -15.03
CA CYS A 142 -1.63 3.34 -13.80
C CYS A 142 -3.07 2.85 -13.93
N ARG A 143 -3.37 1.62 -13.49
CA ARG A 143 -4.76 1.16 -13.35
C ARG A 143 -5.44 1.81 -12.13
N SER A 144 -4.65 2.04 -11.09
CA SER A 144 -5.03 2.75 -9.87
C SER A 144 -3.81 3.45 -9.29
N ALA A 145 -4.00 4.56 -8.59
CA ALA A 145 -2.92 5.32 -7.97
C ALA A 145 -3.41 6.15 -6.78
N THR A 146 -2.51 6.41 -5.84
CA THR A 146 -2.77 7.30 -4.70
C THR A 146 -1.55 8.17 -4.44
N GLN A 147 -1.76 9.48 -4.32
CA GLN A 147 -0.72 10.43 -3.97
C GLN A 147 -0.66 10.64 -2.48
N SER A 148 0.55 10.84 -1.98
CA SER A 148 0.79 11.28 -0.62
C SER A 148 2.12 12.01 -0.52
N GLY A 149 2.51 12.42 0.68
CA GLY A 149 3.78 13.07 0.92
C GLY A 149 4.11 13.17 2.40
N PRO A 150 5.40 13.23 2.76
CA PRO A 150 6.57 13.31 1.88
C PRO A 150 6.97 11.96 1.25
N MET A 151 7.75 11.99 0.17
CA MET A 151 8.57 10.84 -0.22
C MET A 151 9.55 10.54 0.92
N LEU A 152 9.75 9.27 1.25
CA LEU A 152 10.71 8.84 2.27
C LEU A 152 12.10 8.63 1.68
N VAL A 153 12.15 7.95 0.53
CA VAL A 153 13.35 7.64 -0.23
C VAL A 153 13.08 7.97 -1.70
N ILE A 154 14.02 8.66 -2.34
CA ILE A 154 14.00 9.03 -3.75
C ILE A 154 15.32 8.57 -4.37
N ASP A 155 15.26 7.63 -5.31
CA ASP A 155 16.43 7.07 -5.99
C ASP A 155 17.56 6.65 -5.03
N GLY A 156 17.18 5.96 -3.95
CA GLY A 156 18.08 5.47 -2.90
C GLY A 156 18.58 6.55 -1.92
N LYS A 157 18.15 7.80 -2.06
CA LYS A 157 18.50 8.90 -1.15
C LYS A 157 17.34 9.24 -0.24
N MET A 158 17.61 9.60 1.01
CA MET A 158 16.54 10.11 1.89
C MET A 158 16.08 11.49 1.42
N HIS A 159 14.82 11.80 1.73
CA HIS A 159 14.26 13.12 1.53
C HIS A 159 15.15 14.23 2.15
N PRO A 160 15.49 15.29 1.41
CA PRO A 160 16.51 16.27 1.83
C PRO A 160 16.13 17.10 3.06
N ARG A 161 14.82 17.21 3.35
CA ARG A 161 14.32 17.98 4.51
C ARG A 161 14.21 17.17 5.81
N PHE A 162 14.56 15.89 5.82
CA PHE A 162 14.46 15.08 7.04
C PHE A 162 15.61 15.37 7.98
N LEU A 163 15.28 15.71 9.22
CA LEU A 163 16.23 15.99 10.29
C LEU A 163 16.35 14.77 11.19
N LYS A 164 17.59 14.34 11.48
CA LYS A 164 17.87 13.23 12.39
C LYS A 164 17.21 13.42 13.75
N ASP A 165 17.31 14.63 14.29
CA ASP A 165 16.73 15.00 15.59
C ASP A 165 15.38 15.71 15.43
N GLY A 166 14.62 15.39 14.37
CA GLY A 166 13.31 15.99 14.10
C GLY A 166 12.31 15.74 15.23
N THR A 167 11.56 16.77 15.61
CA THR A 167 10.62 16.76 16.75
C THR A 167 9.23 16.20 16.42
N SER A 168 8.85 16.19 15.14
CA SER A 168 7.61 15.59 14.66
C SER A 168 7.68 14.07 14.80
N ARG A 169 7.06 13.52 15.85
CA ARG A 169 7.02 12.07 16.14
C ARG A 169 5.59 11.56 16.15
N TYR A 170 5.30 10.56 15.32
CA TYR A 170 3.98 9.94 15.17
C TYR A 170 4.15 8.44 14.93
N ILE A 171 3.08 7.68 15.11
CA ILE A 171 2.96 6.40 14.40
C ILE A 171 2.93 6.72 12.91
N ARG A 172 3.76 6.06 12.12
CA ARG A 172 3.90 6.33 10.69
C ARG A 172 3.68 5.07 9.89
N ASN A 173 2.94 5.16 8.79
CA ASN A 173 2.89 4.13 7.77
C ASN A 173 3.40 4.64 6.42
N GLY A 174 3.79 3.70 5.56
CA GLY A 174 4.28 3.99 4.23
C GLY A 174 4.52 2.73 3.42
N VAL A 175 4.89 2.93 2.17
CA VAL A 175 5.19 1.87 1.20
C VAL A 175 6.53 2.14 0.52
N GLY A 176 7.31 1.10 0.26
CA GLY A 176 8.45 1.16 -0.64
C GLY A 176 8.32 0.12 -1.75
N THR A 177 8.89 0.39 -2.92
CA THR A 177 8.83 -0.51 -4.09
C THR A 177 10.23 -0.84 -4.60
N SER A 178 10.43 -2.07 -5.07
CA SER A 178 11.66 -2.48 -5.75
C SER A 178 11.79 -1.79 -7.12
N ALA A 179 13.02 -1.72 -7.64
CA ALA A 179 13.30 -1.09 -8.93
C ALA A 179 12.60 -1.78 -10.12
N ASP A 180 12.38 -3.11 -10.03
CA ASP A 180 11.66 -3.88 -11.04
C ASP A 180 10.12 -3.82 -10.87
N GLY A 181 9.64 -3.15 -9.82
CA GLY A 181 8.23 -2.97 -9.49
C GLY A 181 7.52 -4.24 -9.00
N LYS A 182 8.23 -5.36 -8.84
CA LYS A 182 7.62 -6.65 -8.47
C LYS A 182 7.37 -6.80 -6.97
N ARG A 183 8.06 -6.04 -6.13
CA ARG A 183 7.94 -6.10 -4.68
C ARG A 183 7.46 -4.75 -4.14
N ALA A 184 6.39 -4.78 -3.37
CA ALA A 184 5.98 -3.67 -2.52
C ALA A 184 6.10 -4.09 -1.05
N VAL A 185 6.69 -3.24 -0.21
CA VAL A 185 6.76 -3.46 1.24
C VAL A 185 6.05 -2.34 1.94
N PHE A 186 5.04 -2.70 2.70
CA PHE A 186 4.24 -1.80 3.50
C PHE A 186 4.71 -1.88 4.94
N ALA A 187 4.96 -0.72 5.57
CA ALA A 187 5.44 -0.66 6.94
C ALA A 187 4.53 0.23 7.78
N ILE A 188 4.40 -0.11 9.06
CA ILE A 188 3.88 0.76 10.11
C ILE A 188 4.80 0.68 11.33
N SER A 189 5.12 1.82 11.94
CA SER A 189 5.84 1.84 13.23
C SER A 189 4.89 1.44 14.37
N ASN A 190 5.41 0.74 15.37
CA ASN A 190 4.63 0.39 16.57
C ASN A 190 4.79 1.45 17.67
N GLU A 191 5.85 2.25 17.59
CA GLU A 191 6.10 3.45 18.41
C GLU A 191 6.22 4.71 17.57
N THR A 192 6.26 5.87 18.22
CA THR A 192 6.36 7.16 17.54
C THR A 192 7.76 7.42 17.01
N VAL A 193 7.86 7.68 15.71
CA VAL A 193 9.13 7.93 15.01
C VAL A 193 9.09 9.27 14.29
N ASN A 194 10.26 9.87 14.09
CA ASN A 194 10.37 10.98 13.16
C ASN A 194 10.54 10.46 11.72
N PHE A 195 10.46 11.36 10.74
CA PHE A 195 10.59 10.97 9.33
C PHE A 195 11.96 10.39 8.98
N TYR A 196 13.02 10.86 9.65
CA TYR A 196 14.38 10.36 9.42
C TYR A 196 14.48 8.90 9.83
N ASP A 197 14.09 8.57 11.07
CA ASP A 197 14.10 7.21 11.61
C ASP A 197 13.25 6.27 10.73
N PHE A 198 12.07 6.72 10.29
CA PHE A 198 11.20 5.93 9.43
C PHE A 198 11.79 5.73 8.02
N ALA A 199 12.45 6.73 7.44
CA ALA A 199 13.08 6.62 6.12
C ALA A 199 14.31 5.69 6.14
N LEU A 200 15.05 5.61 7.25
CA LEU A 200 16.16 4.66 7.40
C LEU A 200 15.70 3.20 7.25
N LEU A 201 14.51 2.86 7.75
CA LEU A 201 13.93 1.52 7.56
C LEU A 201 13.86 1.16 6.06
N PHE A 202 13.32 2.07 5.24
CA PHE A 202 13.18 1.82 3.80
C PHE A 202 14.52 1.83 3.07
N ARG A 203 15.38 2.81 3.36
CA ARG A 203 16.66 2.99 2.65
C ARG A 203 17.71 1.96 3.06
N ASP A 204 17.92 1.76 4.35
CA ASP A 204 19.08 1.02 4.86
C ASP A 204 18.76 -0.44 5.14
N HIS A 205 17.59 -0.70 5.75
CA HIS A 205 17.17 -2.07 6.06
C HIS A 205 16.51 -2.76 4.86
N LEU A 206 15.45 -2.18 4.30
CA LEU A 206 14.71 -2.77 3.18
C LEU A 206 15.41 -2.57 1.82
N LYS A 207 16.31 -1.59 1.72
CA LYS A 207 17.09 -1.25 0.52
C LYS A 207 16.19 -0.98 -0.70
N LEU A 208 15.06 -0.31 -0.47
CA LEU A 208 14.11 0.03 -1.52
C LEU A 208 14.48 1.41 -2.10
N PRO A 209 14.60 1.54 -3.43
CA PRO A 209 15.05 2.77 -4.07
C PRO A 209 14.06 3.92 -3.92
N ASN A 210 12.76 3.61 -3.85
CA ASN A 210 11.71 4.62 -3.69
C ASN A 210 10.74 4.18 -2.60
N ALA A 211 10.38 5.13 -1.74
CA ALA A 211 9.41 4.91 -0.68
C ALA A 211 8.60 6.18 -0.40
N LEU A 212 7.35 6.00 -0.01
CA LEU A 212 6.35 7.05 0.16
C LEU A 212 5.70 6.92 1.53
N TYR A 213 5.61 8.03 2.24
CA TYR A 213 4.82 8.13 3.45
C TYR A 213 3.34 8.26 3.09
N PHE A 214 2.47 7.55 3.80
CA PHE A 214 1.03 7.59 3.61
C PHE A 214 0.37 8.62 4.52
N ASP A 215 -0.14 8.25 5.70
CA ASP A 215 -0.80 9.20 6.60
C ASP A 215 -0.50 8.85 8.06
N GLY A 216 -0.19 9.88 8.87
CA GLY A 216 0.15 9.72 10.28
C GLY A 216 -0.71 10.52 11.24
N ASN A 217 -1.75 11.23 10.76
CA ASN A 217 -2.83 11.62 11.67
C ASN A 217 -3.59 10.37 12.13
N ILE A 218 -3.76 9.40 11.21
CA ILE A 218 -4.32 8.08 11.49
C ILE A 218 -3.51 7.06 10.69
N SER A 219 -2.72 6.23 11.36
CA SER A 219 -2.10 5.04 10.76
C SER A 219 -2.71 3.78 11.35
N ARG A 220 -3.25 2.90 10.51
CA ARG A 220 -3.82 1.61 10.91
C ARG A 220 -3.41 0.53 9.94
N MET A 221 -3.22 -0.67 10.46
CA MET A 221 -2.91 -1.86 9.68
C MET A 221 -3.80 -3.04 10.10
N ARG A 222 -4.18 -3.82 9.09
CA ARG A 222 -4.68 -5.19 9.22
C ARG A 222 -3.60 -6.13 8.69
N ALA A 223 -3.19 -7.09 9.51
CA ALA A 223 -2.28 -8.17 9.14
C ALA A 223 -2.76 -9.46 9.82
N PRO A 224 -3.66 -10.23 9.18
CA PRO A 224 -4.31 -11.39 9.79
C PRO A 224 -3.34 -12.46 10.27
N ASP A 225 -2.24 -12.67 9.53
CA ASP A 225 -1.20 -13.66 9.85
C ASP A 225 -0.47 -13.36 11.18
N LEU A 226 -0.48 -12.08 11.60
CA LEU A 226 0.06 -11.63 12.87
C LEU A 226 -1.02 -11.42 13.94
N GLY A 227 -2.28 -11.77 13.64
CA GLY A 227 -3.42 -11.48 14.51
C GLY A 227 -3.71 -9.98 14.69
N ARG A 228 -3.15 -9.11 13.83
CA ARG A 228 -3.27 -7.65 13.94
C ARG A 228 -4.46 -7.14 13.15
N ASN A 229 -5.31 -6.34 13.80
CA ASN A 229 -6.39 -5.61 13.16
C ASN A 229 -6.63 -4.31 13.93
N ASP A 230 -5.92 -3.25 13.55
CA ASP A 230 -5.97 -1.98 14.28
C ASP A 230 -7.37 -1.37 14.22
N LEU A 231 -7.97 -1.15 15.39
CA LEU A 231 -9.27 -0.51 15.53
C LEU A 231 -9.09 0.99 15.74
N GLY A 232 -10.11 1.76 15.38
CA GLY A 232 -10.21 3.14 15.83
C GLY A 232 -11.55 3.76 15.49
N PHE A 233 -11.85 4.88 16.13
CA PHE A 233 -13.20 5.46 16.13
C PHE A 233 -13.51 6.24 14.84
N SER A 234 -12.49 6.78 14.17
CA SER A 234 -12.67 7.52 12.91
C SER A 234 -12.64 6.59 11.70
N ALA A 235 -13.48 6.85 10.70
CA ALA A 235 -13.39 6.22 9.40
C ALA A 235 -12.08 6.62 8.69
N LEU A 236 -11.56 5.70 7.88
CA LEU A 236 -10.44 5.90 6.97
C LEU A 236 -10.94 6.48 5.63
N GLY A 237 -10.07 7.18 4.92
CA GLY A 237 -10.24 7.50 3.50
C GLY A 237 -9.78 6.35 2.62
N PRO A 238 -8.85 6.60 1.67
CA PRO A 238 -8.24 5.55 0.87
C PRO A 238 -7.67 4.40 1.71
N ILE A 239 -7.95 3.17 1.29
CA ILE A 239 -7.40 1.93 1.83
C ILE A 239 -6.67 1.21 0.69
N ILE A 240 -5.48 0.68 0.98
CA ILE A 240 -4.75 -0.24 0.11
C ILE A 240 -4.74 -1.62 0.79
N GLY A 241 -4.96 -2.70 0.03
CA GLY A 241 -4.91 -4.04 0.60
C GLY A 241 -4.80 -5.16 -0.43
N VAL A 242 -4.37 -6.33 0.05
CA VAL A 242 -4.32 -7.57 -0.73
C VAL A 242 -5.69 -8.24 -0.70
N VAL A 243 -6.20 -8.56 -1.88
CA VAL A 243 -7.45 -9.30 -2.08
C VAL A 243 -7.12 -10.77 -2.30
N LYS A 244 -7.57 -11.62 -1.37
CA LYS A 244 -7.45 -13.08 -1.49
C LYS A 244 -8.76 -13.68 -1.95
N PRO A 245 -8.76 -14.81 -2.66
CA PRO A 245 -9.95 -15.65 -2.76
C PRO A 245 -10.46 -16.00 -1.35
N ASP A 246 -11.78 -15.98 -1.15
CA ASP A 246 -12.37 -16.51 0.07
C ASP A 246 -12.17 -18.03 0.03
N ALA A 247 -11.38 -18.56 0.97
CA ALA A 247 -11.16 -20.00 1.02
C ALA A 247 -12.49 -20.68 1.38
N PRO A 248 -12.89 -21.77 0.68
CA PRO A 248 -14.11 -22.49 0.98
C PRO A 248 -14.13 -23.12 2.38
#